data_AF-A0A8S3D3N5-F1
#
_entry.id   AF-A0A8S3D3N5-F1
#
_cell.length_a   1.000
_cell.length_b   1.000
_cell.length_c   1.000
_cell.angle_alpha   90.00
_cell.angle_beta   90.00
_cell.angle_gamma   90.00
#
_symmetry.space_group_name_H-M   'P 1'
#
loop_
_entity.id
_entity.type
_entity.pdbx_description
1 polymer ?
#
loop_
_entity_poly.entity_id
_entity_poly.type
_entity_poly.pdbx_seq_one_letter_code
_entity_poly.pdbx_strand_id
1 'polypeptide(L)' 'KTYQDWANEKQLHLVEYRPENDYFPRLLASPNNGRPVRTSLEIDPDEDLDFERLCFEGRTLDRR' A
#
# COMPACT_ATOMS: atom_id res chain seq x y z
N LYS A 1 -6.00 -2.15 11.00
CA LYS A 1 -6.35 -2.68 9.66
C LYS A 1 -5.30 -3.70 9.27
N THR A 2 -5.68 -4.82 8.64
CA THR A 2 -4.72 -5.81 8.11
C THR A 2 -4.24 -5.40 6.71
N TYR A 3 -3.15 -6.01 6.22
CA TYR A 3 -2.66 -5.79 4.84
C TYR A 3 -3.72 -6.12 3.78
N GLN A 4 -4.55 -7.14 4.04
CA GLN A 4 -5.62 -7.55 3.15
C GLN A 4 -6.75 -6.51 3.09
N ASP A 5 -7.10 -5.90 4.23
CA ASP A 5 -8.13 -4.86 4.28
C ASP A 5 -7.72 -3.66 3.44
N TRP A 6 -6.45 -3.23 3.55
CA TRP A 6 -5.90 -2.13 2.75
C TRP A 6 -5.87 -2.44 1.26
N ALA A 7 -5.43 -3.64 0.89
CA ALA A 7 -5.44 -4.07 -0.51
C ALA A 7 -6.86 -4.10 -1.09
N ASN A 8 -7.85 -4.52 -0.30
CA ASN A 8 -9.25 -4.55 -0.70
C ASN A 8 -9.87 -3.15 -0.79
N GLU A 9 -9.58 -2.27 0.17
CA GLU A 9 -10.10 -0.90 0.25
C GLU A 9 -9.55 -0.03 -0.88
N LYS A 10 -8.25 -0.09 -1.12
CA LYS A 10 -7.58 0.64 -2.21
C LYS A 10 -7.68 -0.09 -3.55
N GLN A 11 -8.15 -1.34 -3.58
CA GLN A 11 -8.18 -2.19 -4.78
C GLN A 11 -6.84 -2.23 -5.52
N LEU A 12 -5.74 -2.30 -4.77
CA LEU A 12 -4.37 -2.30 -5.26
C LEU A 12 -3.54 -3.37 -4.56
N HIS A 13 -2.50 -3.85 -5.24
CA HIS A 13 -1.53 -4.76 -4.64
C HIS A 13 -0.66 -4.02 -3.64
N LEU A 14 -0.59 -4.55 -2.41
CA LEU A 14 0.34 -4.04 -1.40
C LEU A 14 1.68 -4.76 -1.55
N VAL A 15 2.72 -4.00 -1.85
CA VAL A 15 4.09 -4.50 -2.00
C VAL A 15 5.00 -3.84 -0.98
N GLU A 16 6.01 -4.58 -0.56
CA GLU A 16 7.06 -4.10 0.31
C GLU A 16 8.40 -4.13 -0.41
N TYR A 17 9.17 -3.06 -0.19
CA TYR A 17 10.54 -2.94 -0.67
C TYR A 17 11.47 -2.93 0.54
N ARG A 18 12.40 -3.87 0.58
CA ARG A 18 13.35 -4.03 1.69
C ARG A 18 14.78 -3.97 1.19
N PRO A 19 15.70 -3.23 1.86
CA PRO A 19 17.11 -3.19 1.47
C PRO A 19 17.78 -4.55 1.60
N GLU A 20 17.33 -5.40 2.54
CA GLU A 20 17.89 -6.76 2.72
C GLU A 20 17.62 -7.69 1.53
N ASN A 21 16.67 -7.31 0.67
CA ASN A 21 16.29 -8.07 -0.52
C ASN A 21 16.57 -7.26 -1.80
N ASP A 22 17.58 -6.39 -1.77
CA ASP A 22 17.97 -5.52 -2.89
C ASP A 22 16.82 -4.67 -3.46
N TYR A 23 15.87 -4.28 -2.60
CA TYR A 23 14.63 -3.60 -3.02
C TYR A 23 13.85 -4.39 -4.08
N PHE A 24 13.92 -5.72 -4.06
CA PHE A 24 13.08 -6.55 -4.90
C PHE A 24 11.65 -6.58 -4.33
N PRO A 25 10.61 -6.34 -5.17
CA PRO A 25 9.24 -6.19 -4.71
C PRO A 25 8.73 -7.49 -4.10
N ARG A 26 8.33 -7.44 -2.83
CA ARG A 26 7.65 -8.54 -2.16
C ARG A 26 6.16 -8.24 -2.05
N LEU A 27 5.32 -9.06 -2.66
CA LEU A 27 3.88 -8.95 -2.53
C LEU A 27 3.44 -9.35 -1.12
N LEU A 28 2.82 -8.43 -0.38
CA LEU A 28 2.27 -8.67 0.96
C LEU A 28 0.78 -9.05 0.92
N ALA A 29 0.01 -8.36 0.08
CA ALA A 29 -1.42 -8.63 -0.08
C ALA A 29 -1.89 -8.27 -1.50
N SER A 30 -2.84 -9.07 -2.00
CA SER A 30 -3.55 -8.82 -3.24
C SER A 30 -5.04 -8.64 -2.95
N PRO A 31 -5.75 -7.74 -3.63
CA PRO A 31 -7.19 -7.63 -3.46
C PRO A 31 -7.86 -8.97 -3.80
N ASN A 32 -8.75 -9.44 -2.91
CA ASN A 32 -9.43 -10.74 -3.05
C ASN A 32 -10.96 -10.57 -3.17
N ASN A 33 -11.43 -9.35 -3.39
CA ASN A 33 -12.85 -8.97 -3.43
C ASN A 33 -13.54 -9.28 -4.78
N GLY A 34 -12.92 -10.09 -5.64
CA GLY A 34 -13.46 -10.47 -6.95
C GLY A 34 -13.58 -9.32 -7.96
N ARG A 35 -13.04 -8.14 -7.63
CA ARG A 35 -12.99 -6.98 -8.54
C ARG A 35 -11.63 -6.90 -9.22
N PRO A 36 -11.57 -6.37 -10.47
CA PRO A 36 -10.30 -6.08 -11.11
C PRO A 36 -9.51 -5.05 -10.29
N VAL A 37 -8.18 -5.19 -10.34
CA VAL A 37 -7.23 -4.25 -9.73
C VAL A 37 -7.32 -2.94 -10.48
N ARG A 38 -7.31 -1.81 -9.74
CA ARG A 38 -7.35 -0.48 -10.35
C ARG A 38 -6.17 -0.29 -11.30
N THR A 39 -6.46 0.32 -12.44
CA THR A 39 -5.46 0.74 -13.42
C THR A 39 -4.96 2.14 -13.11
N SER A 40 -3.83 2.54 -13.68
CA SER A 40 -3.23 3.87 -13.48
C SER A 40 -4.14 5.03 -13.90
N LEU A 41 -5.18 4.78 -14.70
CA LEU A 41 -6.17 5.79 -15.12
C LEU A 41 -7.23 6.06 -14.04
N GLU A 42 -7.40 5.13 -13.09
CA GLU A 42 -8.40 5.19 -12.01
C GLU A 42 -7.78 5.65 -10.68
N ILE A 43 -6.47 5.91 -10.68
CA ILE A 43 -5.72 6.42 -9.54
C ILE A 43 -5.65 7.93 -9.68
N ASP A 44 -6.14 8.65 -8.68
CA ASP A 44 -6.01 10.11 -8.65
C ASP A 44 -4.53 10.47 -8.44
N PRO A 45 -3.95 11.39 -9.24
CA PRO A 45 -2.57 11.83 -9.07
C PRO A 45 -2.25 12.38 -7.67
N ASP A 46 -3.25 12.91 -6.97
CA ASP A 46 -3.11 13.48 -5.63
C ASP A 46 -3.44 12.48 -4.51
N GLU A 47 -3.70 11.20 -4.83
CA GLU A 47 -3.98 10.16 -3.83
C GLU A 47 -2.70 9.69 -3.11
N ASP A 48 -2.70 9.73 -1.78
CA ASP A 48 -1.64 9.12 -0.97
C ASP A 48 -1.71 7.58 -1.08
N LEU A 49 -0.72 6.99 -1.74
CA LEU A 49 -0.52 5.54 -1.88
C LEU A 49 0.53 4.95 -0.93
N ASP A 50 1.26 5.81 -0.21
CA ASP A 50 2.27 5.40 0.74
C ASP A 50 1.64 4.73 1.96
N PHE A 51 1.96 3.45 2.16
CA PHE A 51 1.40 2.64 3.25
C PHE A 51 1.75 3.18 4.64
N GLU A 52 2.95 3.74 4.84
CA GLU A 52 3.34 4.32 6.12
C GLU A 52 2.51 5.57 6.40
N ARG A 53 2.34 6.45 5.41
CA ARG A 53 1.49 7.65 5.56
C ARG A 53 0.04 7.28 5.86
N LEU A 54 -0.48 6.25 5.19
CA LEU A 54 -1.84 5.73 5.42
C LEU A 54 -2.02 5.10 6.80
N CYS A 55 -1.02 4.38 7.31
CA CYS A 55 -1.10 3.72 8.61
C CYS A 55 -0.89 4.67 9.79
N PHE A 56 -0.03 5.67 9.62
CA PHE A 56 0.38 6.56 10.71
C PHE A 56 -0.36 7.90 10.72
N GLU A 57 -1.25 8.19 9.76
CA GLU A 57 -2.07 9.42 9.71
C GLU A 57 -1.23 10.70 9.93
N GLY A 58 0.01 10.73 9.42
CA GLY A 58 0.92 11.87 9.60
C GLY A 58 1.55 11.99 11.00
N ARG A 59 1.43 10.99 11.89
CA ARG A 59 2.21 10.94 13.14
C ARG A 59 3.64 10.52 12.82
N THR A 60 4.50 11.49 12.57
CA THR A 60 5.95 11.30 12.67
C THR A 60 6.28 10.83 14.08
N LEU A 61 6.91 9.67 14.21
CA LEU A 61 7.60 9.28 15.43
C LEU A 61 8.67 10.34 15.71
N ASP A 62 8.42 11.24 16.66
CA ASP A 62 9.43 12.17 17.19
C ASP A 62 10.53 11.33 17.83
N ARG A 63 11.58 11.04 17.05
CA ARG A 63 12.77 10.33 17.54
C ARG A 63 13.62 11.34 18.30
N ARG A 64 13.36 11.48 19.60
CA ARG A 64 14.30 12.06 20.57
C ARG A 64 15.30 11.04 21.05
#